data_AF-A0A9W5RBJ4-F1
#
_entry.id   AF-A0A9W5RBJ4-F1
#
_cell.length_a   1.000
_cell.length_b   1.000
_cell.length_c   1.000
_cell.angle_alpha   90.00
_cell.angle_beta   90.00
_cell.angle_gamma   90.00
#
_symmetry.space_group_name_H-M   'P 1'
#
loop_
_entity.id
_entity.type
_entity.pdbx_description
1 polymer ?
#
loop_
_entity_poly.entity_id
_entity_poly.type
_entity_poly.pdbx_seq_one_letter_code
_entity_poly.pdbx_strand_id
1 'polypeptide(L)'
;MTNKIKFYRKSNSLSQSELAKKMGVSQKRISQLENSMPNSSTEPSLTEIIKLLTIFNCNFEDLFEFKRRNSEMPNGVLVKYKHRGPEHVDPDFTYLVYGDTGKRAVRLKNIVEIGTIVFFHTNIGGSDYITGYFEVEKILQKSNANDHKEIEELISDAKKDEFIIIGKRDGSKILTSPLLFDKNLALKLTSLDITEEYFDQSSSDLSKLTSKTREHRKLSSADTAALKQMCVGRG
;
A
#
# COMPACT_ATOMS: atom_id res chain seq x y z
N MET A 1 -16.25 10.94 -8.24
CA MET A 1 -16.66 9.99 -9.29
C MET A 1 -16.75 10.71 -10.62
N THR A 2 -16.33 10.12 -11.74
CA THR A 2 -16.57 10.66 -13.10
C THR A 2 -17.74 9.90 -13.72
N ASN A 3 -18.60 10.56 -14.51
CA ASN A 3 -19.77 9.91 -15.09
C ASN A 3 -19.76 9.97 -16.62
N LYS A 4 -20.47 9.04 -17.26
CA LYS A 4 -20.66 8.93 -18.71
C LYS A 4 -22.10 9.25 -19.13
N ILE A 5 -22.85 10.00 -18.32
CA ILE A 5 -24.29 10.27 -18.54
C ILE A 5 -24.54 10.89 -19.92
N LYS A 6 -23.72 11.87 -20.32
CA LYS A 6 -23.83 12.53 -21.62
C LYS A 6 -23.61 11.57 -22.79
N PHE A 7 -22.69 10.62 -22.65
CA PHE A 7 -22.42 9.60 -23.64
C PHE A 7 -23.64 8.69 -23.81
N TYR A 8 -24.12 8.10 -22.71
CA TYR A 8 -25.29 7.21 -22.72
C TYR A 8 -26.56 7.90 -23.22
N ARG A 9 -26.80 9.15 -22.82
CA ARG A 9 -27.94 9.93 -23.33
C ARG A 9 -27.89 10.07 -24.85
N LYS A 10 -26.72 10.40 -25.42
CA LYS A 10 -26.54 10.55 -26.87
C LYS A 10 -26.66 9.21 -27.60
N SER A 11 -26.12 8.13 -27.05
CA SER A 11 -26.24 6.78 -27.61
C SER A 11 -27.68 6.28 -27.64
N ASN A 12 -28.54 6.79 -26.75
CA ASN A 12 -29.98 6.53 -26.71
C ASN A 12 -30.80 7.58 -27.50
N SER A 13 -30.15 8.45 -28.29
CA SER A 13 -30.80 9.50 -29.09
C SER A 13 -31.70 10.46 -28.28
N LEU A 14 -31.41 10.68 -27.01
CA LEU A 14 -32.18 11.57 -26.14
C LEU A 14 -31.58 12.98 -26.09
N SER A 15 -32.42 14.01 -26.15
CA SER A 15 -32.05 15.37 -25.73
C SER A 15 -31.99 15.49 -24.21
N GLN A 16 -31.36 16.54 -23.68
CA GLN A 16 -31.33 16.77 -22.23
C GLN A 16 -32.74 16.99 -21.66
N SER A 17 -33.64 17.61 -22.43
CA SER A 17 -35.03 17.84 -22.04
C SER A 17 -35.83 16.54 -21.95
N GLU A 18 -35.63 15.62 -22.90
CA GLU A 18 -36.30 14.31 -22.87
C GLU A 18 -35.80 13.43 -21.73
N LEU A 19 -34.49 13.43 -21.47
CA LEU A 19 -33.95 12.72 -20.31
C LEU A 19 -34.48 13.32 -18.99
N ALA A 20 -34.57 14.65 -18.91
CA ALA A 20 -35.11 15.34 -17.74
C ALA A 20 -36.56 14.93 -17.46
N LYS A 21 -37.40 14.87 -18.50
CA LYS A 21 -38.79 14.37 -18.41
C LYS A 21 -38.84 12.93 -17.93
N LYS A 22 -38.01 12.03 -18.48
CA LYS A 22 -37.95 10.62 -18.06
C LYS A 22 -37.48 10.44 -16.62
N MET A 23 -36.54 11.28 -16.16
CA MET A 23 -36.04 11.23 -14.79
C MET A 23 -36.97 11.93 -13.78
N GLY A 24 -37.87 12.79 -14.23
CA GLY A 24 -38.69 13.65 -13.38
C GLY A 24 -37.88 14.75 -12.70
N VAL A 25 -36.90 15.32 -13.41
CA VAL A 25 -36.03 16.41 -12.92
C VAL A 25 -36.01 17.57 -13.91
N SER A 26 -35.40 18.70 -13.54
CA SER A 26 -35.24 19.84 -14.46
C SER A 26 -34.17 19.57 -15.52
N GLN A 27 -34.32 20.16 -16.72
CA GLN A 27 -33.27 20.11 -17.75
C GLN A 27 -31.94 20.69 -17.23
N LYS A 28 -32.00 21.72 -16.37
CA LYS A 28 -30.83 22.28 -15.69
C LYS A 28 -30.12 21.23 -14.84
N ARG A 29 -30.85 20.38 -14.11
CA ARG A 29 -30.28 19.30 -13.32
C ARG A 29 -29.56 18.28 -14.20
N ILE A 30 -30.12 17.89 -15.35
CA ILE A 30 -29.42 17.02 -16.31
C ILE A 30 -28.10 17.66 -16.78
N SER A 31 -28.12 18.94 -17.13
CA SER A 31 -26.89 19.66 -17.51
C SER A 31 -25.87 19.67 -16.38
N GLN A 32 -26.28 19.86 -15.12
CA GLN A 32 -25.39 19.80 -13.96
C GLN A 32 -24.82 18.39 -13.74
N LEU A 33 -25.63 17.35 -13.89
CA LEU A 33 -25.19 15.96 -13.76
C LEU A 33 -24.18 15.59 -14.86
N GLU A 34 -24.42 15.99 -16.10
CA GLU A 34 -23.50 15.72 -17.22
C GLU A 34 -22.15 16.42 -17.09
N ASN A 35 -22.12 17.57 -16.40
CA ASN A 35 -20.91 18.38 -16.22
C ASN A 35 -20.39 18.34 -14.77
N SER A 36 -20.85 17.39 -13.95
CA SER A 36 -20.43 17.31 -12.54
C SER A 36 -18.95 16.96 -12.43
N MET A 37 -18.21 17.71 -11.64
CA MET A 37 -16.84 17.37 -11.27
C MET A 37 -16.82 16.36 -10.11
N PRO A 38 -15.79 15.51 -9.99
CA PRO A 38 -15.63 14.64 -8.83
C PRO A 38 -15.69 15.43 -7.51
N ASN A 39 -16.42 14.92 -6.51
CA ASN A 39 -16.54 15.52 -5.16
C ASN A 39 -17.18 16.93 -5.14
N SER A 40 -18.07 17.21 -6.08
CA SER A 40 -18.83 18.47 -6.11
C SER A 40 -20.24 18.28 -5.57
N SER A 41 -20.87 19.36 -5.08
CA SER A 41 -22.25 19.36 -4.57
C SER A 41 -23.31 19.03 -5.65
N THR A 42 -22.89 18.68 -6.87
CA THR A 42 -23.75 18.36 -8.01
C THR A 42 -23.83 16.86 -8.31
N GLU A 43 -23.30 15.99 -7.45
CA GLU A 43 -23.42 14.55 -7.60
C GLU A 43 -24.90 14.06 -7.64
N PRO A 44 -25.19 12.99 -8.40
CA PRO A 44 -26.52 12.38 -8.43
C PRO A 44 -26.82 11.69 -7.11
N SER A 45 -28.05 11.86 -6.63
CA SER A 45 -28.62 11.06 -5.54
C SER A 45 -28.78 9.59 -5.95
N LEU A 46 -28.92 8.69 -4.97
CA LEU A 46 -29.15 7.26 -5.22
C LEU A 46 -30.38 7.02 -6.11
N THR A 47 -31.45 7.79 -5.91
CA THR A 47 -32.66 7.72 -6.72
C THR A 47 -32.41 8.12 -8.18
N GLU A 48 -31.61 9.17 -8.40
CA GLU A 48 -31.21 9.58 -9.75
C GLU A 48 -30.34 8.53 -10.42
N ILE A 49 -29.42 7.91 -9.67
CA ILE A 49 -28.56 6.81 -10.16
C ILE A 49 -29.42 5.64 -10.63
N ILE A 50 -30.31 5.11 -9.78
CA ILE A 50 -31.17 3.96 -10.12
C ILE A 50 -32.01 4.25 -11.38
N LYS A 51 -32.57 5.47 -11.48
CA LYS A 51 -33.34 5.89 -12.66
C LYS A 51 -32.49 5.93 -13.92
N LEU A 52 -31.27 6.49 -13.85
CA LEU A 52 -30.35 6.54 -14.98
C LEU A 52 -29.97 5.14 -15.47
N LEU A 53 -29.64 4.23 -14.55
CA LEU A 53 -29.32 2.84 -14.87
C LEU A 53 -30.49 2.12 -15.56
N THR A 54 -31.71 2.36 -15.07
CA THR A 54 -32.93 1.82 -15.67
C THR A 54 -33.20 2.39 -17.06
N ILE A 55 -33.10 3.72 -17.23
CA ILE A 55 -33.35 4.40 -18.52
C ILE A 55 -32.33 3.99 -19.59
N PHE A 56 -31.07 3.81 -19.19
CA PHE A 56 -29.98 3.46 -20.10
C PHE A 56 -29.76 1.96 -20.25
N ASN A 57 -30.48 1.14 -19.47
CA ASN A 57 -30.34 -0.31 -19.44
C ASN A 57 -28.87 -0.76 -19.28
N CYS A 58 -28.18 -0.18 -18.31
CA CYS A 58 -26.77 -0.46 -18.02
C CYS A 58 -26.55 -0.67 -16.52
N ASN A 59 -25.40 -1.22 -16.15
CA ASN A 59 -25.00 -1.35 -14.75
C ASN A 59 -24.31 -0.07 -14.25
N PHE A 60 -24.00 -0.05 -12.95
CA PHE A 60 -23.40 1.12 -12.32
C PHE A 60 -22.02 1.45 -12.91
N GLU A 61 -21.19 0.42 -13.10
CA GLU A 61 -19.81 0.48 -13.58
C GLU A 61 -19.72 0.96 -15.03
N ASP A 62 -20.74 0.70 -15.83
CA ASP A 62 -20.88 1.17 -17.20
C ASP A 62 -21.07 2.69 -17.26
N LEU A 63 -21.85 3.24 -16.32
CA LEU A 63 -22.27 4.64 -16.30
C LEU A 63 -21.33 5.54 -15.48
N PHE A 64 -20.73 5.00 -14.43
CA PHE A 64 -19.88 5.73 -13.50
C PHE A 64 -18.49 5.13 -13.43
N GLU A 65 -17.50 5.97 -13.66
CA GLU A 65 -16.10 5.64 -13.41
C GLU A 65 -15.72 6.16 -12.03
N PHE A 66 -15.45 5.22 -11.13
CA PHE A 66 -14.56 5.53 -10.04
C PHE A 66 -13.17 5.73 -10.62
N LYS A 67 -12.74 6.99 -10.74
CA LYS A 67 -11.33 7.26 -10.45
C LYS A 67 -11.13 6.77 -9.03
N ARG A 68 -10.71 5.52 -8.85
CA ARG A 68 -9.90 5.17 -7.69
C ARG A 68 -8.93 6.33 -7.59
N ARG A 69 -8.82 6.98 -6.43
CA ARG A 69 -7.63 7.80 -6.18
C ARG A 69 -6.50 6.91 -6.68
N ASN A 70 -5.71 7.39 -7.62
CA ASN A 70 -4.39 6.80 -7.82
C ASN A 70 -3.63 7.09 -6.50
N SER A 71 -4.00 6.43 -5.40
CA SER A 71 -2.98 5.76 -4.64
C SER A 71 -2.50 4.72 -5.63
N GLU A 72 -1.36 4.95 -6.28
CA GLU A 72 -0.54 3.83 -6.68
C GLU A 72 -0.62 2.83 -5.52
N MET A 73 -1.11 1.62 -5.78
CA MET A 73 -1.21 0.64 -4.72
C MET A 73 0.17 0.57 -4.08
N PRO A 74 0.28 0.83 -2.76
CA PRO A 74 1.55 1.23 -2.20
C PRO A 74 2.57 0.14 -2.48
N ASN A 75 3.74 0.55 -2.98
CA ASN A 75 4.84 -0.35 -3.18
C ASN A 75 5.29 -0.87 -1.81
N GLY A 76 5.76 -2.11 -1.76
CA GLY A 76 6.22 -2.73 -0.54
C GLY A 76 7.71 -2.99 -0.56
N VAL A 77 8.29 -3.11 0.62
CA VAL A 77 9.65 -3.60 0.80
C VAL A 77 9.65 -4.61 1.94
N LEU A 78 10.27 -5.76 1.72
CA LEU A 78 10.51 -6.77 2.73
C LEU A 78 11.93 -6.58 3.29
N VAL A 79 11.99 -6.30 4.59
CA VAL A 79 13.22 -5.99 5.33
C VAL A 79 13.51 -7.11 6.33
N LYS A 80 14.59 -7.86 6.09
CA LYS A 80 15.16 -8.73 7.11
C LYS A 80 15.92 -7.88 8.11
N TYR A 81 15.45 -7.76 9.33
CA TYR A 81 16.22 -7.10 10.38
C TYR A 81 16.92 -8.11 11.29
N LYS A 82 17.98 -7.65 11.95
CA LYS A 82 18.72 -8.42 12.95
C LYS A 82 18.67 -7.65 14.24
N HIS A 83 18.41 -8.34 15.35
CA HIS A 83 18.61 -7.76 16.67
C HIS A 83 20.11 -7.54 16.86
N ARG A 84 20.53 -6.28 16.93
CA ARG A 84 21.94 -5.88 17.08
C ARG A 84 22.37 -5.83 18.56
N GLY A 85 21.63 -6.50 19.45
CA GLY A 85 21.81 -6.45 20.89
C GLY A 85 20.96 -5.36 21.56
N PRO A 86 21.06 -5.16 22.88
CA PRO A 86 20.26 -4.18 23.62
C PRO A 86 20.65 -2.72 23.34
N GLU A 87 21.83 -2.48 22.76
CA GLU A 87 22.37 -1.14 22.48
C GLU A 87 21.95 -0.58 21.10
N HIS A 88 21.22 -1.38 20.32
CA HIS A 88 20.70 -0.99 19.01
C HIS A 88 19.42 -1.78 18.68
N VAL A 89 18.28 -1.16 18.99
CA VAL A 89 16.94 -1.72 18.74
C VAL A 89 16.43 -1.31 17.36
N ASP A 90 16.47 -2.25 16.42
CA ASP A 90 15.94 -2.10 15.07
C ASP A 90 15.02 -3.28 14.70
N PRO A 91 13.82 -3.03 14.16
CA PRO A 91 13.12 -1.75 14.15
C PRO A 91 12.64 -1.37 15.56
N ASP A 92 12.59 -0.08 15.83
CA ASP A 92 11.96 0.46 17.03
C ASP A 92 10.45 0.55 16.79
N PHE A 93 9.75 -0.51 17.20
CA PHE A 93 8.31 -0.59 17.04
C PHE A 93 7.53 0.43 17.90
N THR A 94 8.12 0.93 18.99
CA THR A 94 7.44 1.92 19.87
C THR A 94 7.34 3.26 19.17
N TYR A 95 8.43 3.69 18.54
CA TYR A 95 8.49 4.97 17.84
C TYR A 95 8.25 4.86 16.33
N LEU A 96 8.03 3.65 15.82
CA LEU A 96 7.87 3.35 14.39
C LEU A 96 9.08 3.80 13.57
N VAL A 97 10.28 3.61 14.09
CA VAL A 97 11.53 4.04 13.45
C VAL A 97 12.35 2.83 13.07
N TYR A 98 13.00 2.89 11.90
CA TYR A 98 13.98 1.90 11.49
C TYR A 98 15.14 2.56 10.77
N GLY A 99 16.36 2.16 11.11
CA GLY A 99 17.60 2.61 10.47
C GLY A 99 18.32 1.49 9.75
N ASP A 100 19.10 1.83 8.72
CA ASP A 100 20.16 0.94 8.24
C ASP A 100 21.37 1.73 7.74
N THR A 101 22.49 1.03 7.59
CA THR A 101 23.81 1.62 7.27
C THR A 101 24.49 0.86 6.11
N GLY A 102 25.37 1.54 5.38
CA GLY A 102 26.21 0.95 4.34
C GLY A 102 25.41 0.42 3.15
N LYS A 103 25.79 -0.77 2.63
CA LYS A 103 25.15 -1.35 1.43
C LYS A 103 23.63 -1.54 1.57
N ARG A 104 23.15 -1.80 2.79
CA ARG A 104 21.73 -2.01 3.07
C ARG A 104 20.97 -0.68 3.10
N ALA A 105 21.56 0.37 3.66
CA ALA A 105 21.02 1.74 3.58
C ALA A 105 20.88 2.22 2.14
N VAL A 106 21.94 2.05 1.34
CA VAL A 106 21.94 2.38 -0.09
C VAL A 106 20.81 1.64 -0.81
N ARG A 107 20.60 0.37 -0.47
CA ARG A 107 19.51 -0.42 -1.04
C ARG A 107 18.13 0.12 -0.65
N LEU A 108 17.90 0.45 0.63
CA LEU A 108 16.65 1.09 1.08
C LEU A 108 16.39 2.40 0.34
N LYS A 109 17.40 3.27 0.26
CA LYS A 109 17.33 4.56 -0.45
C LYS A 109 16.85 4.43 -1.89
N ASN A 110 17.19 3.33 -2.56
CA ASN A 110 16.83 3.08 -3.95
C ASN A 110 15.43 2.46 -4.14
N ILE A 111 14.82 1.91 -3.09
CA ILE A 111 13.56 1.15 -3.19
C ILE A 111 12.45 1.66 -2.27
N VAL A 112 12.75 2.61 -1.38
CA VAL A 112 11.82 3.20 -0.42
C VAL A 112 11.60 4.67 -0.72
N GLU A 113 10.33 5.05 -0.76
CA GLU A 113 9.83 6.42 -0.84
C GLU A 113 8.70 6.63 0.18
N ILE A 114 8.28 7.88 0.39
CA ILE A 114 7.14 8.21 1.25
C ILE A 114 5.88 7.47 0.74
N GLY A 115 5.16 6.80 1.64
CA GLY A 115 4.01 5.95 1.35
C GLY A 115 4.35 4.47 1.09
N THR A 116 5.62 4.10 0.98
CA THR A 116 6.04 2.69 0.87
C THR A 116 5.64 1.91 2.13
N ILE A 117 5.17 0.66 1.98
CA ILE A 117 4.96 -0.25 3.12
C ILE A 117 6.20 -1.10 3.35
N VAL A 118 6.89 -0.88 4.46
CA VAL A 118 8.07 -1.65 4.86
C VAL A 118 7.66 -2.75 5.82
N PHE A 119 7.67 -4.00 5.35
CA PHE A 119 7.42 -5.19 6.16
C PHE A 119 8.70 -5.68 6.81
N PHE A 120 8.68 -5.84 8.12
CA PHE A 120 9.82 -6.34 8.90
C PHE A 120 9.68 -7.82 9.16
N HIS A 121 10.75 -8.56 8.90
CA HIS A 121 10.82 -9.97 9.26
C HIS A 121 12.15 -10.35 9.89
N THR A 122 12.11 -11.34 10.77
CA THR A 122 13.30 -11.85 11.46
C THR A 122 13.12 -13.31 11.84
N ASN A 123 14.19 -13.95 12.29
CA ASN A 123 14.13 -15.31 12.78
C ASN A 123 13.79 -15.31 14.27
N ILE A 124 12.78 -16.09 14.66
CA ILE A 124 12.35 -16.28 16.05
C ILE A 124 12.22 -17.79 16.26
N GLY A 125 12.98 -18.36 17.21
CA GLY A 125 12.86 -19.77 17.57
C GLY A 125 13.09 -20.76 16.41
N GLY A 126 13.95 -20.43 15.44
CA GLY A 126 14.22 -21.32 14.30
C GLY A 126 13.19 -21.25 13.17
N SER A 127 12.34 -20.23 13.14
CA SER A 127 11.44 -19.95 12.02
C SER A 127 11.43 -18.46 11.69
N ASP A 128 11.18 -18.10 10.45
CA ASP A 128 11.09 -16.71 10.02
C ASP A 128 9.66 -16.19 10.18
N TYR A 129 9.52 -14.96 10.65
CA TYR A 129 8.23 -14.32 10.87
C TYR A 129 8.25 -12.89 10.38
N ILE A 130 7.16 -12.46 9.75
CA ILE A 130 6.82 -11.04 9.63
C ILE A 130 6.33 -10.57 11.00
N THR A 131 6.93 -9.52 11.53
CA THR A 131 6.69 -9.02 12.89
C THR A 131 5.95 -7.68 12.92
N GLY A 132 5.89 -6.98 11.80
CA GLY A 132 5.20 -5.71 11.67
C GLY A 132 5.40 -5.09 10.30
N TYR A 133 4.75 -3.96 10.07
CA TYR A 133 5.02 -3.12 8.92
C TYR A 133 4.85 -1.64 9.25
N PHE A 134 5.64 -0.79 8.60
CA PHE A 134 5.49 0.67 8.66
C PHE A 134 5.04 1.19 7.29
N GLU A 135 4.05 2.08 7.26
CA GLU A 135 3.81 2.94 6.10
C GLU A 135 4.71 4.17 6.26
N VAL A 136 5.64 4.40 5.34
CA VAL A 136 6.66 5.45 5.47
C VAL A 136 6.01 6.83 5.43
N GLU A 137 6.07 7.56 6.53
CA GLU A 137 5.62 8.96 6.62
C GLU A 137 6.76 9.92 6.32
N LYS A 138 7.97 9.60 6.80
CA LYS A 138 9.16 10.45 6.64
C LYS A 138 10.41 9.60 6.43
N ILE A 139 11.36 10.18 5.69
CA ILE A 139 12.70 9.64 5.45
C ILE A 139 13.70 10.70 5.90
N LEU A 140 14.69 10.30 6.70
CA LEU A 140 15.80 11.14 7.15
C LEU A 140 17.12 10.53 6.69
N GLN A 141 18.06 11.36 6.24
CA GLN A 141 19.37 10.90 5.79
C GLN A 141 20.48 11.66 6.49
N LYS A 142 21.46 10.96 7.07
CA LYS A 142 22.62 11.61 7.70
C LYS A 142 23.45 12.46 6.73
N SER A 143 23.44 12.11 5.45
CA SER A 143 24.12 12.92 4.43
C SER A 143 23.41 14.24 4.12
N ASN A 144 22.18 14.43 4.58
CA ASN A 144 21.38 15.64 4.35
C ASN A 144 21.44 16.54 5.59
N ALA A 145 22.08 17.70 5.45
CA ALA A 145 22.27 18.65 6.56
C ALA A 145 20.94 19.14 7.17
N ASN A 146 19.87 19.20 6.38
CA ASN A 146 18.56 19.63 6.88
C ASN A 146 17.93 18.63 7.85
N ASP A 147 18.37 17.36 7.83
CA ASP A 147 17.81 16.29 8.66
C ASP A 147 18.55 16.16 10.00
N HIS A 148 19.75 16.75 10.15
CA HIS A 148 20.64 16.52 11.30
C HIS A 148 19.97 16.78 12.65
N LYS A 149 19.29 17.92 12.78
CA LYS A 149 18.59 18.29 14.01
C LYS A 149 17.52 17.26 14.38
N GLU A 150 16.71 16.85 13.40
CA GLU A 150 15.64 15.89 13.64
C GLU A 150 16.21 14.50 13.99
N ILE A 151 17.30 14.09 13.34
CA ILE A 151 18.01 12.84 13.65
C ILE A 151 18.56 12.85 15.09
N GLU A 152 19.14 13.96 15.55
CA GLU A 152 19.67 14.09 16.92
C GLU A 152 18.57 14.00 17.99
N GLU A 153 17.37 14.50 17.67
CA GLU A 153 16.19 14.50 18.55
C GLU A 153 15.48 13.13 18.61
N LEU A 154 15.84 12.16 17.76
CA LEU A 154 15.27 10.81 17.80
C LEU A 154 15.61 10.10 19.13
N ILE A 155 14.58 9.52 19.72
CA ILE A 155 14.71 8.66 20.90
C ILE A 155 15.33 7.30 20.52
N SER A 156 15.02 6.81 19.32
CA SER A 156 15.48 5.52 18.78
C SER A 156 16.98 5.50 18.45
N ASP A 157 17.59 4.33 18.56
CA ASP A 157 18.97 4.06 18.14
C ASP A 157 19.21 4.22 16.64
N ALA A 158 18.14 4.24 15.83
CA ALA A 158 18.22 4.50 14.40
C ALA A 158 18.93 5.83 14.06
N LYS A 159 19.04 6.78 15.00
CA LYS A 159 19.88 7.98 14.84
C LYS A 159 21.36 7.70 14.60
N LYS A 160 21.82 6.47 14.86
CA LYS A 160 23.18 6.00 14.55
C LYS A 160 23.29 5.58 13.07
N ASP A 161 22.19 5.33 12.39
CA ASP A 161 22.17 4.84 11.01
C ASP A 161 22.16 5.94 9.93
N GLU A 162 22.58 5.58 8.72
CA GLU A 162 22.76 6.52 7.60
C GLU A 162 21.43 6.88 6.90
N PHE A 163 20.50 5.92 6.81
CA PHE A 163 19.19 6.08 6.18
C PHE A 163 18.12 5.60 7.16
N ILE A 164 17.21 6.51 7.51
CA ILE A 164 16.21 6.30 8.55
C ILE A 164 14.83 6.49 7.96
N ILE A 165 13.92 5.57 8.28
CA ILE A 165 12.50 5.67 7.95
C ILE A 165 11.70 5.86 9.24
N ILE A 166 10.67 6.71 9.16
CA ILE A 166 9.69 6.92 10.22
C ILE A 166 8.31 6.53 9.68
N GLY A 167 7.64 5.64 10.39
CA GLY A 167 6.34 5.09 10.06
C GLY A 167 5.18 5.96 10.53
N LYS A 168 4.14 6.02 9.71
CA LYS A 168 2.87 6.68 9.98
C LYS A 168 2.06 5.89 11.01
N ARG A 169 1.53 6.54 12.05
CA ARG A 169 0.80 5.84 13.14
C ARG A 169 -0.42 5.06 12.67
N ASP A 170 -1.26 5.63 11.81
CA ASP A 170 -2.48 5.00 11.28
C ASP A 170 -2.21 4.06 10.09
N GLY A 171 -1.03 4.18 9.47
CA GLY A 171 -0.59 3.35 8.35
C GLY A 171 0.29 2.17 8.75
N SER A 172 0.71 2.08 10.01
CA SER A 172 1.67 1.08 10.51
C SER A 172 1.01 0.07 11.45
N LYS A 173 1.62 -1.11 11.60
CA LYS A 173 1.12 -2.15 12.50
C LYS A 173 2.23 -3.02 13.05
N ILE A 174 2.18 -3.25 14.36
CA ILE A 174 3.00 -4.24 15.07
C ILE A 174 2.16 -5.52 15.20
N LEU A 175 2.75 -6.68 14.92
CA LEU A 175 2.02 -7.94 15.03
C LEU A 175 2.29 -8.59 16.39
N THR A 176 1.30 -8.55 17.28
CA THR A 176 1.32 -9.29 18.55
C THR A 176 1.26 -10.80 18.33
N SER A 177 0.68 -11.23 17.20
CA SER A 177 0.78 -12.60 16.67
C SER A 177 1.52 -12.58 15.32
N PRO A 178 2.87 -12.68 15.33
CA PRO A 178 3.68 -12.63 14.12
C PRO A 178 3.20 -13.61 13.04
N LEU A 179 3.25 -13.17 11.78
CA LEU A 179 2.85 -14.00 10.65
C LEU A 179 4.03 -14.90 10.26
N LEU A 180 3.83 -16.21 10.31
CA LEU A 180 4.83 -17.19 9.87
C LEU A 180 5.20 -16.91 8.40
N PHE A 181 6.50 -16.73 8.16
CA PHE A 181 7.07 -16.57 6.83
C PHE A 181 7.82 -17.85 6.46
N ASP A 182 7.05 -18.79 5.92
CA ASP A 182 7.51 -20.10 5.48
C ASP A 182 7.55 -20.21 3.95
N LYS A 183 7.88 -21.41 3.44
CA LYS A 183 7.83 -21.74 2.02
C LYS A 183 6.48 -21.36 1.39
N ASN A 184 5.36 -21.68 2.05
CA ASN A 184 4.02 -21.43 1.53
C ASN A 184 3.75 -19.94 1.32
N LEU A 185 4.14 -19.09 2.27
CA LEU A 185 4.02 -17.64 2.12
C LEU A 185 5.00 -17.12 1.06
N ALA A 186 6.24 -17.60 1.04
CA ALA A 186 7.25 -17.18 0.09
C ALA A 186 6.85 -17.43 -1.38
N LEU A 187 6.24 -18.58 -1.68
CA LEU A 187 5.74 -18.92 -3.01
C LEU A 187 4.55 -18.06 -3.45
N LYS A 188 3.78 -17.50 -2.51
CA LYS A 188 2.68 -16.57 -2.82
C LYS A 188 3.17 -15.17 -3.17
N LEU A 189 4.39 -14.79 -2.76
CA LEU A 189 4.97 -13.48 -3.00
C LEU A 189 5.79 -13.49 -4.28
N THR A 190 5.13 -13.25 -5.40
CA THR A 190 5.69 -13.43 -6.75
C THR A 190 6.93 -12.55 -7.02
N SER A 191 7.00 -11.36 -6.45
CA SER A 191 8.17 -10.46 -6.55
C SER A 191 9.44 -10.95 -5.85
N LEU A 192 9.37 -12.07 -5.11
CA LEU A 192 10.55 -12.67 -4.50
C LEU A 192 11.35 -13.56 -5.45
N ASP A 193 10.82 -13.89 -6.64
CA ASP A 193 11.43 -14.81 -7.60
C ASP A 193 11.83 -16.14 -6.92
N ILE A 194 10.89 -16.70 -6.16
CA ILE A 194 11.01 -17.98 -5.45
C ILE A 194 10.03 -18.95 -6.09
N THR A 195 10.52 -20.09 -6.55
CA THR A 195 9.72 -21.16 -7.17
C THR A 195 9.76 -22.43 -6.33
N GLU A 196 8.93 -23.42 -6.67
CA GLU A 196 8.95 -24.72 -6.00
C GLU A 196 10.32 -25.40 -6.16
N GLU A 197 10.92 -25.33 -7.36
CA GLU A 197 12.22 -25.95 -7.66
C GLU A 197 13.36 -25.35 -6.81
N TYR A 198 13.21 -24.09 -6.38
CA TYR A 198 14.18 -23.48 -5.46
C TYR A 198 14.25 -24.23 -4.12
N PHE A 199 13.13 -24.84 -3.70
CA PHE A 199 13.02 -25.61 -2.46
C PHE A 199 13.35 -27.10 -2.61
N ASP A 200 13.55 -27.63 -3.81
CA ASP A 200 13.83 -29.07 -4.01
C ASP A 200 15.31 -29.45 -3.79
N GLN A 201 16.16 -28.49 -3.44
CA GLN A 201 17.60 -28.72 -3.21
C GLN A 201 17.90 -29.30 -1.81
N SER A 202 19.14 -29.74 -1.55
CA SER A 202 19.52 -30.44 -0.31
C SER A 202 19.48 -29.62 1.00
N SER A 203 19.40 -28.29 0.94
CA SER A 203 19.34 -27.42 2.12
C SER A 203 17.92 -27.23 2.66
N SER A 204 17.78 -26.87 3.94
CA SER A 204 16.47 -26.63 4.54
C SER A 204 15.75 -25.41 3.95
N ASP A 205 14.42 -25.46 3.92
CA ASP A 205 13.59 -24.37 3.42
C ASP A 205 13.90 -23.04 4.11
N LEU A 206 14.14 -23.05 5.42
CA LEU A 206 14.52 -21.86 6.17
C LEU A 206 15.85 -21.26 5.69
N SER A 207 16.86 -22.09 5.41
CA SER A 207 18.17 -21.63 4.94
C SER A 207 18.05 -20.97 3.56
N LYS A 208 17.28 -21.61 2.68
CA LYS A 208 16.96 -21.10 1.33
C LYS A 208 16.20 -19.78 1.40
N LEU A 209 15.13 -19.73 2.19
CA LEU A 209 14.35 -18.51 2.39
C LEU A 209 15.24 -17.38 2.91
N THR A 210 15.98 -17.64 3.99
CA THR A 210 16.92 -16.69 4.57
C THR A 210 17.92 -16.17 3.53
N SER A 211 18.45 -17.04 2.68
CA SER A 211 19.38 -16.65 1.61
C SER A 211 18.74 -15.68 0.61
N LYS A 212 17.51 -15.97 0.16
CA LYS A 212 16.77 -15.14 -0.81
C LYS A 212 16.26 -13.82 -0.26
N THR A 213 16.04 -13.74 1.05
CA THR A 213 15.44 -12.57 1.70
C THR A 213 16.41 -11.87 2.66
N ARG A 214 17.70 -12.25 2.66
CA ARG A 214 18.73 -11.62 3.52
C ARG A 214 18.89 -10.13 3.21
N GLU A 215 18.84 -9.79 1.93
CA GLU A 215 18.82 -8.41 1.44
C GLU A 215 17.39 -7.90 1.32
N HIS A 216 17.20 -6.59 1.49
CA HIS A 216 15.90 -5.95 1.36
C HIS A 216 15.26 -6.26 0.00
N ARG A 217 14.03 -6.75 -0.05
CA ARG A 217 13.38 -7.11 -1.33
C ARG A 217 12.28 -6.12 -1.64
N LYS A 218 12.28 -5.53 -2.84
CA LYS A 218 11.12 -4.79 -3.32
C LYS A 218 9.97 -5.78 -3.54
N LEU A 219 8.78 -5.38 -3.12
CA LEU A 219 7.55 -6.12 -3.35
C LEU A 219 6.71 -5.41 -4.41
N SER A 220 6.01 -6.20 -5.22
CA SER A 220 4.99 -5.66 -6.11
C SER A 220 3.81 -5.11 -5.29
N SER A 221 3.03 -4.20 -5.86
CA SER A 221 1.82 -3.70 -5.20
C SER A 221 0.81 -4.81 -4.87
N ALA A 222 0.74 -5.86 -5.71
CA ALA A 222 -0.13 -7.01 -5.48
C ALA A 222 0.34 -7.83 -4.27
N ASP A 223 1.64 -8.13 -4.18
CA ASP A 223 2.23 -8.85 -3.04
C ASP A 223 2.12 -8.02 -1.75
N THR A 224 2.30 -6.70 -1.85
CA THR A 224 2.14 -5.77 -0.72
C THR A 224 0.71 -5.80 -0.18
N ALA A 225 -0.29 -5.73 -1.07
CA ALA A 225 -1.69 -5.80 -0.69
C ALA A 225 -2.05 -7.15 -0.07
N ALA A 226 -1.59 -8.25 -0.67
CA ALA A 226 -1.80 -9.61 -0.16
C ALA A 226 -1.19 -9.78 1.24
N LEU A 227 0.06 -9.34 1.43
CA LEU A 227 0.76 -9.44 2.70
C LEU A 227 0.12 -8.57 3.78
N LYS A 228 -0.28 -7.34 3.45
CA LYS A 228 -1.02 -6.45 4.37
C LYS A 228 -2.35 -7.09 4.81
N GLN A 229 -3.06 -7.74 3.89
CA GLN A 229 -4.30 -8.46 4.21
C GLN A 229 -4.06 -9.64 5.17
N MET A 230 -2.96 -10.39 5.01
CA MET A 230 -2.60 -11.49 5.93
C MET A 230 -2.23 -11.02 7.34
N CYS A 231 -1.88 -9.74 7.50
CA CYS A 231 -1.58 -9.09 8.77
C CYS A 231 -2.84 -8.53 9.49
N VAL A 232 -4.01 -8.57 8.86
CA VAL A 232 -5.28 -8.15 9.49
C VAL A 232 -5.59 -9.08 10.67
N GLY A 233 -6.06 -8.51 11.78
CA GLY A 233 -6.40 -9.27 13.00
C GLY A 233 -5.21 -9.77 13.85
N ARG A 234 -3.97 -9.43 13.49
CA ARG A 234 -2.74 -9.87 14.20
C ARG A 234 -2.08 -8.83 15.10
N GLY A 235 -2.75 -7.71 15.36
CA GLY A 235 -2.23 -6.59 16.16
C GLY A 235 -2.83 -6.60 17.56
#